data_AF-A0A0Q8MEV0-F1
#
_entry.id   AF-A0A0Q8MEV0-F1
#
_cell.length_a   1.000
_cell.length_b   1.000
_cell.length_c   1.000
_cell.angle_alpha   90.00
_cell.angle_beta   90.00
_cell.angle_gamma   90.00
#
_symmetry.space_group_name_H-M   'P 1'
#
loop_
_entity.id
_entity.type
_entity.pdbx_description
1 polymer ?
#
loop_
_entity_poly.entity_id
_entity_poly.type
_entity_poly.pdbx_seq_one_letter_code
_entity_poly.pdbx_strand_id
1 'polypeptide(L)'
;MVGEGASPLLLYLWFAARGSFVWAVSTLILRLLPPGWVDRPAWTLLISGAVSGAGLVVATLFFVRKVTPDHRLGALVAFVAPQMLLDAGVTALFSLVLPNFPISHAPLFGAFVLWCYAVMLTTAVIATRPPP
;
A
#
# COMPACT_ATOMS: atom_id res chain seq x y z
N MET A 1 7.38 -18.98 8.36
CA MET A 1 7.46 -18.72 9.81
C MET A 1 8.89 -18.30 10.07
N VAL A 2 9.12 -17.03 10.36
CA VAL A 2 10.47 -16.56 10.71
C VAL A 2 10.64 -16.92 12.19
N GLY A 3 11.43 -17.96 12.44
CA GLY A 3 11.66 -18.50 13.77
C GLY A 3 12.46 -17.56 14.66
N GLU A 4 12.35 -17.79 15.97
CA GLU A 4 13.13 -17.16 17.03
C GLU A 4 14.62 -17.11 16.63
N GLY A 5 15.15 -15.92 16.35
CA GLY A 5 16.55 -15.70 16.00
C GLY A 5 16.83 -14.89 14.72
N ALA A 6 15.82 -14.53 13.92
CA ALA A 6 16.06 -13.66 12.77
C ALA A 6 16.37 -12.21 13.20
N SER A 7 17.45 -11.65 12.67
CA SER A 7 17.83 -10.25 12.89
C SER A 7 16.65 -9.30 12.61
N PRO A 8 16.37 -8.29 13.46
CA PRO A 8 15.32 -7.29 13.22
C PRO A 8 15.42 -6.63 11.84
N LEU A 9 16.65 -6.47 11.33
CA LEU A 9 16.88 -5.96 9.98
C LEU A 9 16.28 -6.88 8.91
N LEU A 10 16.48 -8.19 9.03
CA LEU A 10 15.94 -9.18 8.11
C LEU A 10 14.41 -9.17 8.12
N LEU A 11 13.80 -9.00 9.29
CA LEU A 11 12.35 -8.81 9.42
C LEU A 11 11.89 -7.57 8.65
N TYR A 12 12.51 -6.41 8.88
CA TYR A 12 12.11 -5.16 8.23
C TYR A 12 12.33 -5.20 6.72
N LEU A 13 13.46 -5.74 6.25
CA LEU A 13 13.72 -5.93 4.82
C LEU A 13 12.67 -6.82 4.16
N TRP A 14 12.24 -7.88 4.87
CA TRP A 14 11.21 -8.76 4.37
C TRP A 14 9.85 -8.05 4.22
N PHE A 15 9.50 -7.17 5.16
CA PHE A 15 8.32 -6.31 5.06
C PHE A 15 8.45 -5.28 3.93
N ALA A 16 9.59 -4.63 3.81
CA ALA A 16 9.86 -3.69 2.72
C ALA A 16 9.72 -4.33 1.34
N ALA A 17 10.30 -5.53 1.15
CA ALA A 17 10.18 -6.27 -0.09
C ALA A 17 8.72 -6.59 -0.45
N ARG A 18 7.90 -6.95 0.55
CA ARG A 18 6.46 -7.19 0.33
C ARG A 18 5.69 -5.93 0.00
N GLY A 19 5.96 -4.83 0.69
CA GLY A 19 5.35 -3.53 0.38
C GLY A 19 5.64 -3.12 -1.06
N SER A 20 6.90 -3.18 -1.46
CA SER A 20 7.32 -2.90 -2.84
C SER A 20 6.70 -3.85 -3.86
N PHE A 21 6.54 -5.14 -3.53
CA PHE A 21 5.86 -6.09 -4.41
C PHE A 21 4.38 -5.75 -4.61
N VAL A 22 3.66 -5.43 -3.52
CA VAL A 22 2.26 -5.02 -3.58
C VAL A 22 2.11 -3.74 -4.41
N TRP A 23 3.00 -2.78 -4.20
CA TRP A 23 3.07 -1.58 -5.03
C TRP A 23 3.25 -1.92 -6.51
N ALA A 24 4.24 -2.74 -6.86
CA ALA A 24 4.56 -3.07 -8.25
C ALA A 24 3.38 -3.75 -8.97
N VAL A 25 2.71 -4.68 -8.30
CA VAL A 25 1.49 -5.33 -8.82
C VAL A 25 0.37 -4.31 -9.00
N SER A 26 0.17 -3.41 -8.03
CA SER A 26 -0.90 -2.40 -8.10
C SER A 26 -0.66 -1.42 -9.25
N THR A 27 0.57 -0.92 -9.39
CA THR A 27 0.96 -0.04 -10.50
C THR A 27 0.82 -0.75 -11.85
N LEU A 28 1.17 -2.03 -11.93
CA LEU A 28 1.00 -2.82 -13.16
C LEU A 28 -0.47 -2.96 -13.53
N ILE A 29 -1.35 -3.28 -12.56
CA ILE A 29 -2.80 -3.34 -12.79
C ILE A 29 -3.30 -1.99 -13.32
N LEU A 30 -2.95 -0.88 -12.65
CA LEU A 30 -3.35 0.46 -13.07
C LEU A 30 -2.87 0.81 -14.49
N ARG A 31 -1.68 0.34 -14.88
CA ARG A 31 -1.10 0.57 -16.21
C ARG A 31 -1.76 -0.28 -17.30
N LEU A 32 -2.26 -1.47 -16.95
CA LEU A 32 -2.93 -2.39 -17.87
C LEU A 32 -4.43 -2.09 -18.04
N LEU A 33 -5.01 -1.23 -17.20
CA LEU A 33 -6.41 -0.84 -17.34
C LEU A 33 -6.65 -0.04 -18.64
N PRO A 34 -7.81 -0.25 -19.30
CA PRO A 34 -8.16 0.45 -20.54
C PRO A 34 -8.13 1.98 -20.37
N PRO A 35 -7.74 2.75 -21.41
CA PRO A 35 -7.81 4.21 -21.38
C PRO A 35 -9.22 4.71 -21.01
N GLY A 36 -9.32 5.72 -20.14
CA GLY A 36 -10.61 6.32 -19.74
C GLY A 36 -11.44 5.49 -18.76
N TRP A 37 -10.89 4.40 -18.17
CA TRP A 37 -11.59 3.65 -17.12
C TRP A 37 -11.94 4.53 -15.90
N VAL A 38 -11.12 5.55 -15.63
CA VAL A 38 -11.29 6.44 -14.48
C VAL A 38 -12.49 7.38 -14.62
N ASP A 39 -12.91 7.66 -15.86
CA ASP A 39 -14.07 8.51 -16.17
C ASP A 39 -15.41 7.78 -15.88
N ARG A 40 -15.35 6.50 -15.47
CA ARG A 40 -16.53 5.71 -15.08
C ARG A 40 -16.65 5.66 -13.55
N PRO A 41 -17.46 6.55 -12.93
CA PRO A 41 -17.45 6.75 -11.47
C PRO A 41 -17.76 5.49 -10.66
N ALA A 42 -18.60 4.59 -11.19
CA ALA A 42 -18.92 3.33 -10.53
C ALA A 42 -17.71 2.38 -10.45
N TRP A 43 -16.95 2.24 -11.53
CA TRP A 43 -15.76 1.39 -11.57
C TRP A 43 -14.60 1.97 -10.76
N THR A 44 -14.43 3.29 -10.79
CA THR A 44 -13.43 3.99 -9.99
C THR A 44 -13.66 3.76 -8.51
N LEU A 45 -14.90 3.89 -8.01
CA LEU A 45 -15.25 3.62 -6.62
C LEU A 45 -15.14 2.13 -6.26
N LEU A 46 -15.54 1.22 -7.15
CA LEU A 46 -15.47 -0.24 -6.91
C LEU A 46 -14.04 -0.75 -6.85
N ILE A 47 -13.17 -0.32 -7.78
CA ILE A 47 -11.76 -0.69 -7.82
C ILE A 47 -11.03 -0.04 -6.63
N SER A 48 -11.32 1.23 -6.34
CA SER A 48 -10.79 1.92 -5.16
C SER A 48 -11.17 1.22 -3.87
N GLY A 49 -12.43 0.84 -3.72
CA GLY A 49 -12.94 0.11 -2.54
C GLY A 49 -12.40 -1.31 -2.45
N ALA A 50 -12.30 -2.05 -3.56
CA ALA A 50 -11.78 -3.42 -3.59
C ALA A 50 -10.28 -3.47 -3.27
N VAL A 51 -9.49 -2.56 -3.83
CA VAL A 51 -8.04 -2.45 -3.56
C VAL A 51 -7.78 -1.97 -2.13
N SER A 52 -8.52 -0.96 -1.67
CA SER A 52 -8.39 -0.43 -0.29
C SER A 52 -8.89 -1.40 0.78
N GLY A 53 -9.97 -2.14 0.49
CA GLY A 53 -10.67 -2.99 1.44
C GLY A 53 -10.08 -4.41 1.55
N ALA A 54 -9.70 -5.04 0.44
CA ALA A 54 -9.33 -6.46 0.44
C ALA A 54 -7.83 -6.71 0.65
N GLY A 55 -6.95 -5.86 0.10
CA GLY A 55 -5.50 -6.09 0.13
C GLY A 55 -4.83 -5.60 1.41
N LEU A 56 -5.14 -4.37 1.81
CA LEU A 56 -4.46 -3.66 2.90
C LEU A 56 -4.87 -4.16 4.29
N VAL A 57 -6.16 -4.40 4.50
CA VAL A 57 -6.71 -4.86 5.78
C VAL A 57 -6.26 -6.29 6.07
N VAL A 58 -6.29 -7.17 5.06
CA VAL A 58 -5.85 -8.57 5.19
C VAL A 58 -4.35 -8.67 5.40
N ALA A 59 -3.52 -7.91 4.67
CA ALA A 59 -2.08 -7.90 4.86
C ALA A 59 -1.68 -7.34 6.24
N THR A 60 -2.26 -6.22 6.66
CA THR A 60 -1.99 -5.62 7.98
C THR A 60 -2.39 -6.57 9.11
N LEU A 61 -3.56 -7.22 9.03
CA LEU A 61 -4.03 -8.14 10.05
C LEU A 61 -3.25 -9.47 10.10
N PHE A 62 -2.83 -10.02 8.96
CA PHE A 62 -2.09 -11.28 8.92
C PHE A 62 -0.65 -11.13 9.43
N PHE A 63 -0.04 -9.96 9.25
CA PHE A 63 1.35 -9.72 9.61
C PHE A 63 1.56 -9.27 11.04
N VAL A 64 0.73 -8.34 11.52
CA VAL A 64 0.91 -7.75 12.86
C VAL A 64 0.67 -8.77 13.97
N ARG A 65 -0.22 -9.75 13.75
CA ARG A 65 -0.54 -10.78 14.77
C ARG A 65 0.60 -11.76 15.08
N LYS A 66 1.56 -11.96 14.17
CA LYS A 66 2.69 -12.90 14.36
C LYS A 66 4.00 -12.21 14.76
N VAL A 67 4.02 -10.88 14.76
CA VAL A 67 5.20 -10.07 15.13
C VAL A 67 5.07 -9.66 16.60
N THR A 68 6.17 -9.77 17.34
CA THR A 68 6.27 -9.28 18.71
C THR A 68 5.90 -7.79 18.77
N PRO A 69 5.18 -7.33 19.81
CA PRO A 69 4.67 -5.96 19.90
C PRO A 69 5.70 -4.89 19.55
N ASP A 70 6.93 -5.06 20.04
CA ASP A 70 8.05 -4.13 19.88
C ASP A 70 8.46 -3.90 18.41
N HIS A 71 8.25 -4.89 17.54
CA HIS A 71 8.63 -4.81 16.12
C HIS A 71 7.46 -4.48 15.19
N ARG A 72 6.22 -4.42 15.70
CA ARG A 72 5.02 -4.21 14.86
C ARG A 72 5.06 -2.86 14.14
N LEU A 73 5.42 -1.80 14.85
CA LEU A 73 5.53 -0.46 14.26
C LEU A 73 6.64 -0.40 13.21
N GLY A 74 7.83 -0.92 13.54
CA GLY A 74 8.97 -0.95 12.63
C GLY A 74 8.68 -1.75 11.35
N ALA A 75 8.03 -2.92 11.48
CA ALA A 75 7.59 -3.73 10.35
C ALA A 75 6.56 -3.01 9.47
N LEU A 76 5.61 -2.29 10.07
CA LEU A 76 4.63 -1.50 9.32
C LEU A 76 5.28 -0.34 8.56
N VAL A 77 6.15 0.42 9.22
CA VAL A 77 6.89 1.52 8.58
C VAL A 77 7.75 0.99 7.45
N ALA A 78 8.44 -0.14 7.65
CA ALA A 78 9.23 -0.78 6.62
C ALA A 78 8.38 -1.24 5.42
N PHE A 79 7.14 -1.69 5.65
CA PHE A 79 6.20 -2.04 4.59
C PHE A 79 5.76 -0.81 3.78
N VAL A 80 5.34 0.26 4.47
CA VAL A 80 4.69 1.44 3.87
C VAL A 80 5.68 2.43 3.25
N ALA A 81 6.80 2.72 3.92
CA ALA A 81 7.70 3.81 3.54
C ALA A 81 8.30 3.68 2.12
N PRO A 82 8.74 2.48 1.65
CA PRO A 82 9.20 2.31 0.28
C PRO A 82 8.11 2.60 -0.74
N GLN A 83 6.87 2.20 -0.45
CA GLN A 83 5.72 2.44 -1.33
C GLN A 83 5.44 3.94 -1.44
N MET A 84 5.47 4.68 -0.32
CA MET A 84 5.25 6.13 -0.32
C MET A 84 6.29 6.85 -1.20
N LEU A 85 7.55 6.44 -1.10
CA LEU A 85 8.63 7.01 -1.92
C LEU A 85 8.41 6.71 -3.42
N LEU A 86 8.04 5.48 -3.75
CA LEU A 86 7.76 5.09 -5.13
C LEU A 86 6.55 5.84 -5.69
N ASP A 87 5.48 6.00 -4.91
CA ASP A 87 4.28 6.75 -5.31
C ASP A 87 4.56 8.25 -5.50
N ALA A 88 5.45 8.84 -4.70
CA ALA A 88 5.94 10.19 -4.96
C ALA A 88 6.65 10.28 -6.32
N GLY A 89 7.44 9.26 -6.66
CA GLY A 89 8.06 9.11 -7.98
C GLY A 89 7.02 8.96 -9.11
N VAL A 90 5.99 8.13 -8.92
CA VAL A 90 4.88 8.01 -9.87
C VAL A 90 4.17 9.34 -10.05
N THR A 91 3.94 10.09 -8.98
CA THR A 91 3.29 11.40 -9.03
C THR A 91 4.15 12.42 -9.78
N ALA A 92 5.47 12.42 -9.55
CA ALA A 92 6.40 13.31 -10.25
C ALA A 92 6.55 12.96 -11.75
N LEU A 93 6.43 11.68 -12.10
CA LEU A 93 6.60 11.16 -13.47
C LEU A 93 5.29 10.59 -14.03
N PHE A 94 4.14 11.17 -13.65
CA PHE A 94 2.82 10.58 -13.83
C PHE A 94 2.54 10.15 -15.27
N SER A 95 2.76 11.04 -16.24
CA SER A 95 2.52 10.75 -17.66
C SER A 95 3.46 9.69 -18.25
N LEU A 96 4.64 9.48 -17.65
CA LEU A 96 5.59 8.46 -18.08
C LEU A 96 5.23 7.09 -17.51
N VAL A 97 4.84 7.05 -16.23
CA VAL A 97 4.54 5.80 -15.52
C VAL A 97 3.13 5.29 -15.83
N LEU A 98 2.15 6.19 -15.90
CA LEU A 98 0.74 5.91 -16.16
C LEU A 98 0.26 6.65 -17.44
N PRO A 99 0.77 6.28 -18.63
CA PRO A 99 0.43 6.95 -19.87
C PRO A 99 -1.03 6.74 -20.30
N ASN A 100 -1.69 5.72 -19.75
CA ASN A 100 -3.11 5.42 -19.98
C ASN A 100 -4.05 6.32 -19.15
N PHE A 101 -3.51 7.13 -18.23
CA PHE A 101 -4.26 8.08 -17.43
C PHE A 101 -4.14 9.50 -17.99
N PRO A 102 -5.26 10.25 -18.13
CA PRO A 102 -5.19 11.66 -18.47
C PRO A 102 -4.46 12.44 -17.36
N ILE A 103 -3.59 13.38 -17.74
CA ILE A 103 -2.80 14.18 -16.78
C ILE A 103 -3.66 14.96 -15.78
N SER A 104 -4.89 15.33 -16.17
CA SER A 104 -5.87 15.98 -15.29
C SER A 104 -6.28 15.14 -14.08
N HIS A 105 -6.04 13.82 -14.11
CA HIS A 105 -6.35 12.89 -13.04
C HIS A 105 -5.18 12.62 -12.09
N ALA A 106 -4.01 13.24 -12.29
CA ALA A 106 -2.88 13.12 -11.36
C ALA A 106 -3.26 13.48 -9.90
N PRO A 107 -4.06 14.53 -9.61
CA PRO A 107 -4.51 14.82 -8.25
C PRO A 107 -5.41 13.73 -7.67
N LEU A 108 -6.24 13.08 -8.49
CA LEU A 108 -7.12 11.99 -8.07
C LEU A 108 -6.31 10.75 -7.68
N PHE A 109 -5.26 10.42 -8.45
CA PHE A 109 -4.31 9.38 -8.08
C PHE A 109 -3.64 9.68 -6.72
N GLY A 110 -3.14 10.90 -6.54
CA GLY A 110 -2.54 11.32 -5.27
C GLY A 110 -3.51 11.20 -4.09
N ALA A 111 -4.75 11.65 -4.25
CA ALA A 111 -5.79 11.52 -3.22
C ALA A 111 -6.11 10.05 -2.90
N PHE A 112 -6.19 9.19 -3.91
CA PHE A 112 -6.43 7.76 -3.73
C PHE A 112 -5.28 7.07 -2.97
N VAL A 113 -4.04 7.41 -3.30
CA VAL A 113 -2.84 6.92 -2.61
C VAL A 113 -2.83 7.36 -1.15
N LEU A 114 -3.12 8.64 -0.87
CA LEU A 114 -3.23 9.17 0.50
C LEU A 114 -4.33 8.46 1.30
N TRP A 115 -5.48 8.20 0.69
CA TRP A 115 -6.55 7.42 1.29
C TRP A 115 -6.09 6.01 1.69
N CYS A 116 -5.39 5.31 0.80
CA CYS A 116 -4.84 3.98 1.09
C CYS A 116 -3.89 4.01 2.30
N TYR A 117 -2.98 4.98 2.35
CA TYR A 117 -2.07 5.15 3.49
C TYR A 117 -2.80 5.47 4.79
N ALA A 118 -3.81 6.34 4.75
CA ALA A 118 -4.63 6.65 5.93
C ALA A 118 -5.32 5.39 6.49
N VAL A 119 -5.87 4.53 5.62
CA VAL A 119 -6.52 3.27 6.03
C VAL A 119 -5.50 2.29 6.63
N MET A 120 -4.32 2.10 6.01
CA MET A 120 -3.28 1.22 6.56
C MET A 120 -2.81 1.66 7.93
N LEU A 121 -2.45 2.93 8.07
CA LEU A 121 -1.92 3.48 9.31
C LEU A 121 -2.96 3.44 10.43
N THR A 122 -4.22 3.77 10.13
CA THR A 122 -5.32 3.70 11.10
C THR A 122 -5.57 2.25 11.56
N THR A 123 -5.63 1.31 10.62
CA THR A 123 -5.81 -0.12 10.93
C THR A 123 -4.66 -0.63 11.80
N ALA A 124 -3.43 -0.23 11.48
CA ALA A 124 -2.27 -0.60 12.26
C ALA A 124 -2.33 -0.04 13.68
N VAL A 125 -2.63 1.25 13.84
CA VAL A 125 -2.79 1.88 15.17
C VAL A 125 -3.82 1.14 16.02
N ILE A 126 -4.96 0.74 15.43
CA ILE A 126 -5.98 -0.03 16.14
C ILE A 126 -5.45 -1.42 16.51
N ALA A 127 -4.78 -2.11 15.59
CA ALA A 127 -4.30 -3.48 15.77
C ALA A 127 -3.09 -3.59 16.72
N THR A 128 -2.30 -2.53 16.89
CA THR A 128 -1.12 -2.50 17.77
C THR A 128 -1.44 -2.05 19.19
N ARG A 129 -2.69 -1.64 19.49
CA ARG A 129 -3.07 -1.30 20.87
C ARG A 129 -2.99 -2.54 21.77
N PRO A 130 -2.41 -2.43 22.98
CA PRO A 130 -2.52 -3.50 23.97
C PRO A 130 -4.00 -3.73 24.33
N PRO A 131 -4.41 -4.98 24.61
CA PRO A 131 -5.75 -5.25 25.11
C PRO A 131 -5.97 -4.50 26.44
N PRO A 132 -7.20 -4.05 26.74
CA PRO A 132 -7.54 -3.42 28.01
C PRO A 132 -7.35 -4.36 29.20
#